data_AF-A0A0R2TDT2-F1
#
_entry.id   AF-A0A0R2TDT2-F1
#
_cell.length_a   1.000
_cell.length_b   1.000
_cell.length_c   1.000
_cell.angle_alpha   90.00
_cell.angle_beta   90.00
_cell.angle_gamma   90.00
#
_symmetry.space_group_name_H-M   'P 1'
#
loop_
_entity.id
_entity.type
_entity.pdbx_description
1 polymer ?
#
loop_
_entity_poly.entity_id
_entity_poly.type
_entity_poly.pdbx_seq_one_letter_code
_entity_poly.pdbx_strand_id
1 'polypeptide(L)'
;MTDADVDGAHIAALLMTFFFTQMRPLIDRGHLYLACPPLYRLTQGAKRLYVSDDAEKDLHLGQGIGGKGKIDVQRFKGLGEMDAKDLKETTMDPNSRKLIQVTLEEDLPGQTSDLVERLMGKKPEMRFQYIQENARFVEDLDL
;
A
#
# COMPACT_ATOMS: atom_id res chain seq x y z
N MET A 1 4.46 -2.54 7.69
CA MET A 1 4.81 -1.38 6.86
C MET A 1 5.79 -1.86 5.84
N THR A 2 5.48 -1.69 4.57
CA THR A 2 6.30 -2.07 3.41
C THR A 2 6.43 -0.85 2.52
N ASP A 3 7.37 -0.89 1.59
CA ASP A 3 7.50 0.14 0.57
C ASP A 3 6.24 0.22 -0.30
N ALA A 4 6.04 1.37 -0.95
CA ALA A 4 4.87 1.65 -1.78
C ALA A 4 5.01 1.12 -3.22
N ASP A 5 6.01 0.28 -3.48
CA ASP A 5 6.33 -0.30 -4.78
C ASP A 5 5.77 -1.72 -4.92
N VAL A 6 5.96 -2.30 -6.12
CA VAL A 6 5.56 -3.68 -6.45
C VAL A 6 6.23 -4.72 -5.55
N ASP A 7 7.48 -4.49 -5.16
CA ASP A 7 8.20 -5.38 -4.24
C ASP A 7 7.63 -5.30 -2.82
N GLY A 8 7.25 -4.11 -2.36
CA GLY A 8 6.53 -3.89 -1.12
C GLY A 8 5.18 -4.58 -1.09
N ALA A 9 4.43 -4.54 -2.20
CA ALA A 9 3.17 -5.29 -2.34
C ALA A 9 3.38 -6.81 -2.27
N HIS A 10 4.44 -7.32 -2.89
CA HIS A 10 4.80 -8.73 -2.80
C HIS A 10 5.17 -9.16 -1.37
N ILE A 11 5.98 -8.36 -0.66
CA ILE A 11 6.32 -8.60 0.75
C ILE A 11 5.06 -8.57 1.62
N ALA A 12 4.15 -7.61 1.39
CA ALA A 12 2.89 -7.53 2.10
C ALA A 12 2.06 -8.80 1.90
N ALA A 13 1.95 -9.32 0.67
CA ALA A 13 1.26 -10.57 0.39
C ALA A 13 1.88 -11.78 1.11
N LEU A 14 3.21 -11.87 1.17
CA LEU A 14 3.93 -12.92 1.91
C LEU A 14 3.63 -12.84 3.42
N LEU A 15 3.68 -11.65 4.01
CA LEU A 15 3.39 -11.43 5.42
C LEU A 15 1.92 -11.72 5.74
N MET A 16 0.99 -11.26 4.91
CA MET A 16 -0.44 -11.58 5.07
C MET A 16 -0.69 -13.09 5.03
N THR A 17 -0.03 -13.79 4.12
CA THR A 17 -0.10 -15.27 4.04
C THR A 17 0.46 -15.92 5.30
N PHE A 18 1.57 -15.42 5.83
CA PHE A 18 2.14 -15.90 7.07
C PHE A 18 1.18 -15.68 8.25
N PHE A 19 0.62 -14.47 8.41
CA PHE A 19 -0.33 -14.18 9.48
C PHE A 19 -1.60 -15.01 9.34
N PHE A 20 -2.11 -15.21 8.13
CA PHE A 20 -3.28 -16.04 7.87
C PHE A 20 -3.05 -17.51 8.25
N THR A 21 -1.90 -18.08 7.88
CA THR A 21 -1.61 -19.51 8.10
C THR A 21 -1.11 -19.82 9.50
N GLN A 22 -0.30 -18.96 10.11
CA GLN A 22 0.37 -19.23 11.39
C GLN A 22 -0.26 -18.50 12.58
N MET A 23 -0.91 -17.35 12.34
CA MET A 23 -1.36 -16.45 13.41
C MET A 23 -2.76 -15.88 13.15
N ARG A 24 -3.66 -16.70 12.60
CA ARG A 24 -5.02 -16.29 12.24
C ARG A 24 -5.78 -15.51 13.33
N PRO A 25 -5.69 -15.88 14.63
CA PRO A 25 -6.38 -15.13 15.68
C PRO A 25 -5.99 -13.66 15.79
N LEU A 26 -4.82 -13.23 15.28
CA LEU A 26 -4.45 -11.82 15.23
C LEU A 26 -5.26 -11.05 14.17
N ILE A 27 -5.58 -11.70 13.05
CA ILE A 27 -6.40 -11.10 12.00
C ILE A 27 -7.86 -11.06 12.46
N ASP A 28 -8.37 -12.15 13.02
CA ASP A 28 -9.76 -12.24 13.49
C ASP A 28 -10.08 -11.21 14.59
N ARG A 29 -9.08 -10.87 15.42
CA ARG A 29 -9.19 -9.83 16.46
C ARG A 29 -8.90 -8.42 15.96
N GLY A 30 -8.67 -8.25 14.65
CA GLY A 30 -8.43 -6.96 14.01
C GLY A 30 -7.11 -6.31 14.39
N HIS A 31 -6.06 -7.08 14.70
CA HIS A 31 -4.75 -6.55 15.09
C HIS A 31 -3.77 -6.38 13.93
N LEU A 32 -4.11 -6.83 12.72
CA LEU A 32 -3.25 -6.69 11.54
C LEU A 32 -3.62 -5.43 10.76
N TYR A 33 -2.62 -4.59 10.49
CA TYR A 33 -2.77 -3.34 9.75
C TYR A 33 -1.66 -3.19 8.70
N LEU A 34 -2.03 -2.66 7.54
CA LEU A 34 -1.11 -2.18 6.53
C LEU A 34 -0.97 -0.67 6.66
N ALA A 35 0.27 -0.20 6.69
CA ALA A 35 0.56 1.22 6.69
C ALA A 35 0.70 1.70 5.25
N CYS A 36 0.12 2.86 4.94
CA CYS A 36 0.10 3.42 3.60
C CYS A 36 1.00 4.67 3.56
N PRO A 37 2.31 4.52 3.29
CA PRO A 37 3.19 5.66 3.09
C PRO A 37 2.80 6.47 1.84
N PRO A 38 3.10 7.78 1.81
CA PRO A 38 2.82 8.62 0.64
C PRO A 38 3.81 8.35 -0.50
N LEU A 39 3.35 8.55 -1.74
CA LEU A 39 4.19 8.43 -2.94
C LEU A 39 4.94 9.72 -3.25
N TYR A 40 4.37 10.88 -2.91
CA TYR A 40 4.98 12.17 -3.21
C TYR A 40 4.94 13.13 -2.02
N ARG A 41 5.92 14.05 -2.01
CA ARG A 41 5.95 15.26 -1.18
C ARG A 41 5.98 16.48 -2.10
N LEU A 42 4.97 17.33 -1.97
CA LEU A 42 4.86 18.62 -2.64
C LEU A 42 5.27 19.72 -1.67
N THR A 43 6.23 20.56 -2.06
CA THR A 43 6.72 21.67 -1.24
C THR A 43 6.54 23.01 -1.96
N GLN A 44 5.92 23.99 -1.30
CA GLN A 44 5.72 25.34 -1.84
C GLN A 44 6.00 26.38 -0.75
N GLY A 45 7.19 26.97 -0.79
CA GLY A 45 7.67 27.84 0.29
C GLY A 45 7.76 27.08 1.61
N ALA A 46 7.00 27.50 2.61
CA ALA A 46 6.96 26.85 3.93
C ALA A 46 5.94 25.70 4.04
N LYS A 47 5.06 25.52 3.04
CA LYS A 47 4.03 24.48 3.07
C LYS A 47 4.54 23.19 2.47
N ARG A 48 4.15 22.08 3.08
CA ARG A 48 4.41 20.72 2.64
C ARG A 48 3.10 19.95 2.60
N LEU A 49 2.93 19.14 1.57
CA LEU A 49 1.79 18.27 1.40
C LEU A 49 2.30 16.90 0.94
N TYR A 50 1.80 15.85 1.58
CA TYR A 50 2.10 14.47 1.20
C TYR A 50 0.88 13.89 0.49
N VAL A 51 1.10 13.27 -0.67
CA VAL A 51 0.03 12.70 -1.50
C VAL A 51 0.32 11.24 -1.83
N SER A 52 -0.75 10.45 -1.94
CA SER A 52 -0.67 8.99 -2.02
C SER A 52 -0.73 8.45 -3.45
N ASP A 53 -1.15 9.26 -4.42
CA ASP A 53 -1.30 8.87 -5.82
C ASP A 53 -0.95 10.02 -6.78
N ASP A 54 -0.87 9.68 -8.08
CA ASP A 54 -0.53 10.61 -9.15
C ASP A 54 -1.66 11.61 -9.45
N ALA A 55 -2.92 11.22 -9.26
CA ALA A 55 -4.07 12.08 -9.50
C ALA A 55 -4.15 13.24 -8.50
N GLU A 56 -3.96 12.97 -7.20
CA GLU A 56 -3.84 13.96 -6.14
C GLU A 56 -2.64 14.89 -6.39
N LYS A 57 -1.51 14.33 -6.82
CA LYS A 57 -0.31 15.11 -7.17
C LYS A 57 -0.62 16.11 -8.29
N ASP A 58 -1.21 15.66 -9.39
CA ASP A 58 -1.53 16.52 -10.54
C ASP A 58 -2.59 17.57 -10.22
N LEU A 59 -3.59 17.20 -9.41
CA LEU A 59 -4.59 18.13 -8.89
C LEU A 59 -3.93 19.29 -8.11
N HIS A 60 -3.03 18.97 -7.19
CA HIS A 60 -2.35 19.96 -6.35
C HIS A 60 -1.28 20.75 -7.11
N LEU A 61 -0.70 20.21 -8.18
CA LEU A 61 0.14 20.97 -9.09
C LEU A 61 -0.65 22.02 -9.87
N GLY A 62 -1.90 21.72 -10.26
CA GLY A 62 -2.78 22.66 -10.96
C GLY A 62 -3.40 23.73 -10.05
N GLN A 63 -3.91 23.34 -8.88
CA GLN A 63 -4.57 24.25 -7.93
C GLN A 63 -3.59 25.03 -7.04
N GLY A 64 -2.40 24.47 -6.84
CA GLY A 64 -1.44 24.94 -5.86
C GLY A 64 -1.77 24.48 -4.44
N ILE A 65 -0.75 24.43 -3.58
CA ILE A 65 -0.90 24.06 -2.17
C ILE A 65 -1.01 25.30 -1.26
N GLY A 66 -1.26 26.47 -1.85
CA GLY A 66 -1.47 27.74 -1.16
C GLY A 66 -0.21 28.34 -0.53
N GLY A 67 0.97 28.03 -1.08
CA GLY A 67 2.26 28.64 -0.73
C GLY A 67 2.68 29.70 -1.75
N LYS A 68 3.83 30.36 -1.51
CA LYS A 68 4.44 31.30 -2.46
C LYS A 68 5.55 30.61 -3.25
N GLY A 69 5.58 30.83 -4.57
CA GLY A 69 6.64 30.32 -5.46
C GLY A 69 6.25 29.03 -6.19
N LYS A 70 7.24 28.42 -6.85
CA LYS A 70 7.08 27.15 -7.58
C LYS A 70 6.90 25.98 -6.60
N ILE A 71 6.17 24.96 -7.04
CA ILE A 71 6.00 23.72 -6.30
C ILE A 71 7.15 22.79 -6.66
N ASP A 72 7.87 22.33 -5.64
CA ASP A 72 8.88 21.29 -5.75
C ASP A 72 8.24 19.93 -5.46
N VAL A 73 8.54 18.93 -6.30
CA VAL A 73 7.95 17.59 -6.22
C VAL A 73 9.05 16.58 -5.93
N GLN A 74 8.90 15.85 -4.84
CA GLN A 74 9.75 14.71 -4.52
C GLN A 74 8.91 13.44 -4.54
N ARG A 75 9.32 12.44 -5.34
CA ARG A 75 8.75 11.09 -5.33
C ARG A 75 9.55 10.21 -4.37
N PHE A 76 8.86 9.45 -3.53
CA PHE A 76 9.46 8.41 -2.69
C PHE A 76 9.29 7.07 -3.39
N LYS A 77 10.40 6.39 -3.71
CA LYS A 77 10.35 5.03 -4.27
C LYS A 77 10.30 3.96 -3.18
N GLY A 78 10.80 4.28 -1.99
CA GLY A 78 10.77 3.42 -0.83
C GLY A 78 10.96 4.21 0.46
N LEU A 79 10.71 3.55 1.59
CA LEU A 79 10.78 4.16 2.92
C LEU A 79 12.20 4.64 3.27
N GLY A 80 13.23 4.05 2.65
CA GLY A 80 14.63 4.45 2.83
C GLY A 80 14.97 5.83 2.24
N GLU A 81 14.12 6.36 1.36
CA GLU A 81 14.28 7.71 0.80
C GLU A 81 13.62 8.80 1.68
N MET A 82 12.92 8.39 2.75
CA MET A 82 12.25 9.28 3.69
C MET A 82 13.13 9.55 4.91
N ASP A 83 13.26 10.82 5.26
CA ASP A 83 13.86 11.20 6.54
C ASP A 83 12.95 10.76 7.71
N ALA A 84 13.54 10.53 8.88
CA ALA A 84 12.81 10.08 10.07
C ALA A 84 11.64 11.00 10.48
N LYS A 85 11.73 12.31 10.18
CA LYS A 85 10.64 13.27 10.45
C LYS A 85 9.45 13.02 9.53
N ASP A 86 9.71 12.83 8.24
CA ASP A 86 8.67 12.58 7.24
C ASP A 86 7.97 11.26 7.56
N LEU A 87 8.74 10.19 7.79
CA LEU A 87 8.18 8.88 8.15
C LEU A 87 7.29 8.95 9.40
N LYS A 88 7.73 9.71 10.42
CA LYS A 88 6.96 9.88 11.64
C LYS A 88 5.63 10.58 11.37
N GLU A 89 5.67 11.70 10.65
CA GLU A 89 4.50 12.52 10.34
C GLU A 89 3.51 11.81 9.43
N THR A 90 3.97 11.01 8.47
CA THR A 90 3.09 10.43 7.45
C THR A 90 2.55 9.06 7.83
N THR A 91 3.33 8.25 8.55
CA THR A 91 3.06 6.81 8.64
C THR A 91 3.07 6.26 10.07
N MET A 92 3.60 7.02 11.05
CA MET A 92 3.70 6.54 12.44
C MET A 92 2.81 7.31 13.42
N ASP A 93 2.65 8.61 13.26
CA ASP A 93 1.88 9.46 14.16
C ASP A 93 0.38 9.06 14.13
N PRO A 94 -0.21 8.68 15.27
CA PRO A 94 -1.62 8.28 15.34
C PRO A 94 -2.62 9.30 14.79
N ASN A 95 -2.28 10.59 14.78
CA ASN A 95 -3.19 11.65 14.35
C ASN A 95 -3.22 11.85 12.83
N SER A 96 -2.17 11.45 12.12
CA SER A 96 -2.00 11.70 10.68
C SER A 96 -1.78 10.44 9.85
N ARG A 97 -1.40 9.32 10.47
CA ARG A 97 -1.15 8.06 9.77
C ARG A 97 -2.40 7.53 9.08
N LYS A 98 -2.22 7.02 7.86
CA LYS A 98 -3.22 6.23 7.15
C LYS A 98 -2.90 4.74 7.31
N LEU A 99 -3.84 3.99 7.89
CA LEU A 99 -3.74 2.55 8.08
C LEU A 99 -4.95 1.86 7.47
N ILE A 100 -4.72 0.75 6.78
CA ILE A 100 -5.76 -0.17 6.32
C ILE A 100 -5.79 -1.34 7.31
N GLN A 101 -6.95 -1.58 7.93
CA GLN A 101 -7.14 -2.76 8.78
C GLN A 101 -7.39 -3.98 7.90
N VAL A 102 -6.66 -5.07 8.17
CA VAL A 102 -6.86 -6.34 7.46
C VAL A 102 -7.93 -7.12 8.19
N THR A 103 -9.01 -7.45 7.48
CA THR A 103 -10.14 -8.24 7.97
C THR A 103 -10.34 -9.46 7.09
N LEU A 104 -10.92 -10.53 7.65
CA LEU A 104 -11.35 -11.70 6.91
C LEU A 104 -12.87 -11.63 6.76
N GLU A 105 -13.31 -11.34 5.55
CA GLU A 105 -14.72 -11.41 5.16
C GLU A 105 -14.82 -12.49 4.07
N GLU A 106 -15.48 -13.60 4.40
CA GLU A 106 -15.65 -14.73 3.48
C GLU A 106 -17.15 -14.93 3.22
N ASP A 107 -17.55 -14.87 1.94
CA ASP A 107 -18.94 -15.17 1.54
C ASP A 107 -19.24 -16.67 1.64
N LEU A 108 -18.23 -17.51 1.36
CA LEU A 108 -18.27 -18.96 1.53
C LEU A 108 -17.08 -19.41 2.38
N PRO A 109 -17.27 -20.34 3.33
CA PRO A 109 -16.19 -20.84 4.16
C PRO A 109 -15.01 -21.37 3.33
N GLY A 110 -13.80 -20.86 3.59
CA GLY A 110 -12.57 -21.34 3.00
C GLY A 110 -12.16 -20.68 1.67
N GLN A 111 -12.91 -19.68 1.20
CA GLN A 111 -12.52 -18.92 -0.01
C GLN A 111 -11.14 -18.28 0.10
N THR A 112 -10.82 -17.64 1.24
CA THR A 112 -9.50 -17.02 1.42
C THR A 112 -8.41 -18.09 1.47
N SER A 113 -8.68 -19.23 2.12
CA SER A 113 -7.72 -20.32 2.19
C SER A 113 -7.41 -20.92 0.81
N ASP A 114 -8.42 -21.10 -0.04
CA ASP A 114 -8.24 -21.57 -1.41
C ASP A 114 -7.43 -20.57 -2.25
N LEU A 115 -7.72 -19.28 -2.12
CA LEU A 115 -6.96 -18.24 -2.80
C LEU A 115 -5.49 -18.21 -2.37
N VAL A 116 -5.24 -18.31 -1.06
CA VAL A 116 -3.88 -18.39 -0.51
C VAL A 116 -3.14 -19.62 -1.03
N GLU A 117 -3.77 -20.79 -1.09
CA GLU A 117 -3.13 -22.00 -1.65
C GLU A 117 -2.87 -21.87 -3.15
N ARG A 118 -3.81 -21.30 -3.93
CA ARG A 118 -3.62 -21.08 -5.37
C ARG A 118 -2.46 -20.12 -5.67
N LEU A 119 -2.34 -19.04 -4.90
CA LEU A 119 -1.30 -18.03 -5.12
C LEU A 119 0.03 -18.41 -4.48
N MET A 120 0.04 -18.95 -3.26
CA MET A 120 1.25 -19.15 -2.46
C MET A 120 1.63 -20.62 -2.25
N GLY A 121 0.81 -21.56 -2.74
CA GLY A 121 1.07 -22.99 -2.67
C GLY A 121 2.19 -23.47 -3.58
N LYS A 122 2.40 -24.79 -3.56
CA LYS A 122 3.55 -25.44 -4.25
C LYS A 122 3.34 -25.66 -5.75
N LYS A 123 2.11 -25.50 -6.26
CA LYS A 123 1.75 -25.81 -7.65
C LYS A 123 1.84 -24.55 -8.52
N PRO A 124 2.91 -24.36 -9.31
CA PRO A 124 3.06 -23.17 -10.15
C PRO A 124 1.97 -23.06 -11.23
N GLU A 125 1.38 -24.18 -11.66
CA GLU A 125 0.35 -24.21 -12.70
C GLU A 125 -0.92 -23.50 -12.24
N MET A 126 -1.32 -23.70 -10.98
CA MET A 126 -2.50 -23.05 -10.39
C MET A 126 -2.33 -21.53 -10.31
N ARG A 127 -1.14 -21.09 -9.91
CA ARG A 127 -0.78 -19.66 -9.87
C ARG A 127 -0.79 -19.06 -11.26
N PHE A 128 -0.19 -19.73 -12.23
CA PHE A 128 -0.12 -19.27 -13.62
C PHE A 128 -1.52 -19.10 -14.22
N GLN A 129 -2.39 -20.11 -14.04
CA GLN A 129 -3.78 -20.04 -14.48
C GLN A 129 -4.51 -18.85 -13.86
N TYR A 130 -4.40 -18.67 -12.54
CA TYR A 130 -5.04 -17.55 -11.85
C TYR A 130 -4.59 -16.19 -12.40
N ILE A 131 -3.28 -16.01 -12.59
CA ILE A 131 -2.72 -14.77 -13.16
C ILE A 131 -3.25 -14.57 -14.57
N GLN A 132 -3.31 -15.61 -15.41
CA GLN A 132 -3.80 -15.49 -16.78
C GLN A 132 -5.27 -15.10 -16.86
N GLU A 133 -6.11 -15.63 -15.97
CA GLU A 133 -7.54 -15.33 -15.90
C GLU A 133 -7.82 -13.90 -15.40
N ASN A 134 -6.99 -13.39 -14.49
CA ASN A 134 -7.25 -12.12 -13.80
C ASN A 134 -6.38 -10.94 -14.26
N ALA A 135 -5.22 -11.18 -14.90
CA ALA A 135 -4.30 -10.11 -15.30
C ALA A 135 -4.88 -9.16 -16.36
N ARG A 136 -5.90 -9.58 -17.13
CA ARG A 136 -6.58 -8.70 -18.09
C ARG A 136 -7.52 -7.68 -17.43
N PHE A 137 -7.88 -7.87 -16.16
CA PHE A 137 -8.77 -6.98 -15.42
C PHE A 137 -8.03 -5.94 -14.56
N VAL A 138 -6.69 -5.96 -14.56
CA VAL A 138 -5.88 -4.94 -13.89
C VAL A 138 -5.65 -3.80 -14.89
N GLU A 139 -6.67 -2.96 -15.07
CA GLU A 139 -6.55 -1.70 -15.84
C GLU A 139 -5.80 -0.62 -15.03
N ASP A 140 -5.71 -0.77 -13.70
CA ASP A 140 -5.06 0.16 -12.77
C ASP A 140 -3.76 -0.42 -12.17
N LEU A 141 -2.77 -0.70 -13.01
CA LEU A 141 -1.37 -0.76 -12.57
C LEU A 141 -0.76 0.61 -12.87
N ASP A 142 -0.86 1.54 -11.92
CA ASP A 142 -0.15 2.81 -11.97
C ASP A 142 1.37 2.54 -12.12
N LEU A 143 1.89 2.78 -13.33
CA LEU A 143 3.31 2.80 -13.70
C LEU A 143 3.93 4.18 -13.38
#